data_AF-A0A834GRK9-F1
#
_entry.id   AF-A0A834GRK9-F1
#
_cell.length_a   1.000
_cell.length_b   1.000
_cell.length_c   1.000
_cell.angle_alpha   90.00
_cell.angle_beta   90.00
_cell.angle_gamma   90.00
#
_symmetry.space_group_name_H-M   'P 1'
#
loop_
_entity.id
_entity.type
_entity.pdbx_description
1 polymer ?
#
loop_
_entity_poly.entity_id
_entity_poly.type
_entity_poly.pdbx_seq_one_letter_code
_entity_poly.pdbx_strand_id
1 'polypeptide(L)'
;MQSQIDSVIDPAGWAEWMGDVNLDTLWYAEVDNRGPGAVQTNRVKWPGIKKIATKDAEMFTAAKFIGGDSWIPATGVPYAAGMVIPFIN
;
A
#
# COMPACT_ATOMS: atom_id res chain seq x y z
N MET A 1 -0.04 0.41 2.31
CA MET A 1 -0.22 -0.90 2.97
C MET A 1 -0.04 -0.73 4.48
N GLN A 2 -0.65 -1.58 5.29
CA GLN A 2 -0.52 -1.60 6.76
C GLN A 2 -0.81 -0.26 7.47
N SER A 3 -1.63 0.59 6.85
CA SER A 3 -1.90 1.96 7.31
C SER A 3 -3.27 2.08 7.97
N GLN A 4 -3.41 3.00 8.93
CA GLN A 4 -4.72 3.45 9.42
C GLN A 4 -5.27 4.53 8.47
N ILE A 5 -6.46 4.31 7.94
CA ILE A 5 -7.13 5.21 7.00
C ILE A 5 -8.47 5.63 7.59
N ASP A 6 -8.63 6.93 7.83
CA ASP A 6 -9.87 7.51 8.35
C ASP A 6 -10.90 7.74 7.22
N SER A 7 -12.13 8.03 7.61
CA SER A 7 -13.32 8.20 6.77
C SER A 7 -13.28 9.38 5.79
N VAL A 8 -12.22 10.18 5.82
CA VAL A 8 -12.00 11.29 4.87
C VAL A 8 -11.73 10.81 3.45
N ILE A 9 -11.27 9.56 3.27
CA ILE A 9 -11.03 8.99 1.94
C ILE A 9 -12.35 8.60 1.29
N ASP A 10 -12.57 9.11 0.08
CA ASP A 10 -13.73 8.75 -0.74
C ASP A 10 -13.79 7.22 -0.93
N PRO A 11 -14.97 6.58 -0.82
CA PRO A 11 -15.11 5.14 -1.05
C PRO A 11 -14.59 4.64 -2.40
N ALA A 12 -14.57 5.48 -3.44
CA ALA A 12 -13.94 5.21 -4.74
C ALA A 12 -12.42 4.97 -4.62
N GLY A 13 -11.78 5.59 -3.63
CA GLY A 13 -10.38 5.44 -3.23
C GLY A 13 -9.36 6.13 -4.13
N TRP A 14 -9.53 6.03 -5.44
CA TRP A 14 -8.63 6.60 -6.43
C TRP A 14 -9.40 7.54 -7.37
N ALA A 15 -8.70 8.56 -7.87
CA ALA A 15 -9.27 9.55 -8.77
C ALA A 15 -8.57 9.50 -10.13
N GLU A 16 -9.34 9.73 -11.18
CA GLU A 16 -8.82 9.86 -12.54
C GLU A 16 -7.91 11.09 -12.61
N TRP A 17 -6.84 10.99 -13.39
CA TRP A 17 -6.02 12.17 -13.71
C TRP A 17 -6.68 13.00 -14.81
N MET A 18 -6.96 12.38 -15.96
CA MET A 18 -7.59 12.99 -17.13
C MET A 18 -8.38 11.94 -17.89
N GLY A 19 -9.61 11.69 -17.46
CA GLY A 19 -10.45 10.63 -18.02
C GLY A 19 -9.82 9.24 -17.88
N ASP A 20 -9.83 8.48 -18.96
CA ASP A 20 -9.39 7.08 -18.98
C ASP A 20 -7.87 6.87 -19.16
N VAL A 21 -7.08 7.94 -19.15
CA VAL A 21 -5.63 7.87 -19.32
C VAL A 21 -4.99 6.99 -18.24
N ASN A 22 -4.28 5.96 -18.70
CA ASN A 22 -3.53 4.98 -17.91
C ASN A 22 -4.36 4.12 -16.94
N LEU A 23 -5.69 4.15 -16.98
CA LEU A 23 -6.51 3.34 -16.06
C LEU A 23 -6.27 1.82 -16.24
N ASP A 24 -5.84 1.42 -17.43
CA ASP A 24 -5.50 0.05 -17.79
C ASP A 24 -4.04 -0.35 -17.45
N THR A 25 -3.12 0.63 -17.45
CA THR A 25 -1.67 0.42 -17.31
C THR A 25 -1.11 0.79 -15.94
N LEU A 26 -1.82 1.62 -15.15
CA LEU A 26 -1.40 1.97 -13.79
C LEU A 26 -1.30 0.72 -12.89
N TRP A 27 -0.63 0.88 -11.75
CA TRP A 27 -0.48 -0.18 -10.76
C TRP A 27 -0.78 0.36 -9.37
N TYR A 28 -2.00 0.14 -8.89
CA TYR A 28 -2.42 0.50 -7.54
C TYR A 28 -2.88 -0.72 -6.77
N ALA A 29 -2.48 -0.81 -5.50
CA ALA A 29 -2.86 -1.90 -4.61
C ALA A 29 -3.01 -1.39 -3.17
N GLU A 30 -3.93 -2.00 -2.45
CA GLU A 30 -4.15 -1.76 -1.02
C GLU A 30 -4.05 -3.09 -0.26
N VAL A 31 -3.18 -3.15 0.74
CA VAL A 31 -2.90 -4.37 1.53
C VAL A 31 -2.89 -4.06 3.02
N ASP A 32 -3.66 -4.82 3.79
CA ASP A 32 -3.74 -4.77 5.26
C ASP A 32 -3.93 -3.36 5.87
N ASN A 33 -4.60 -2.46 5.13
CA ASN A 33 -5.03 -1.18 5.67
C ASN A 33 -6.18 -1.39 6.67
N ARG A 34 -6.31 -0.50 7.65
CA ARG A 34 -7.30 -0.54 8.74
C ARG A 34 -8.03 0.78 8.86
N GLY A 35 -9.15 0.79 9.56
CA GLY A 35 -9.95 1.99 9.80
C GLY A 35 -11.11 2.18 8.82
N PRO A 36 -11.98 3.17 9.07
CA PRO A 36 -13.23 3.34 8.34
C PRO A 36 -13.03 3.66 6.85
N GLY A 37 -11.93 4.32 6.47
CA GLY A 37 -11.62 4.60 5.06
C GLY A 37 -10.96 3.46 4.30
N ALA A 38 -10.56 2.38 4.98
CA ALA A 38 -9.88 1.23 4.38
C ALA A 38 -10.83 0.23 3.71
N VAL A 39 -12.16 0.43 3.81
CA VAL A 39 -13.16 -0.45 3.18
C VAL A 39 -13.06 -0.34 1.66
N GLN A 40 -12.80 -1.47 1.00
CA GLN A 40 -12.55 -1.50 -0.46
C GLN A 40 -13.79 -1.83 -1.32
N THR A 41 -14.96 -2.06 -0.70
CA THR A 41 -16.16 -2.57 -1.43
C THR A 41 -16.62 -1.68 -2.57
N ASN A 42 -16.37 -0.37 -2.46
CA ASN A 42 -16.81 0.64 -3.43
C ASN A 42 -15.66 1.24 -4.25
N ARG A 43 -14.45 0.66 -4.17
CA ARG A 43 -13.32 1.13 -4.96
C ARG A 43 -13.63 1.02 -6.45
N VAL A 44 -13.08 1.96 -7.22
CA VAL A 44 -13.11 1.90 -8.68
C VAL A 44 -12.49 0.58 -9.16
N LYS A 45 -12.93 0.09 -10.33
CA LYS A 45 -12.61 -1.26 -10.83
C LYS A 45 -11.69 -1.23 -12.05
N TRP A 46 -10.83 -0.22 -12.14
CA TRP A 46 -9.92 -0.07 -13.27
C TRP A 46 -8.98 -1.26 -13.40
N PRO A 47 -8.60 -1.70 -14.62
CA PRO A 47 -7.70 -2.85 -14.79
C PRO A 47 -6.34 -2.69 -14.10
N GLY A 48 -5.88 -1.45 -13.91
CA GLY A 48 -4.66 -1.13 -13.18
C GLY A 48 -4.73 -1.35 -11.66
N ILE A 49 -5.92 -1.51 -11.08
CA ILE A 49 -6.06 -1.82 -9.65
C ILE A 49 -5.84 -3.32 -9.43
N LYS A 50 -4.87 -3.64 -8.60
CA LYS A 50 -4.40 -5.00 -8.35
C LYS A 50 -4.86 -5.48 -6.98
N LYS A 51 -5.43 -6.67 -6.97
CA LYS A 51 -5.61 -7.48 -5.75
C LYS A 51 -4.40 -8.39 -5.64
N ILE A 52 -3.61 -8.22 -4.58
CA ILE A 52 -2.38 -8.97 -4.35
C ILE A 52 -2.42 -9.63 -2.98
N ALA A 53 -1.65 -10.70 -2.80
CA ALA A 53 -1.49 -11.31 -1.49
C ALA A 53 -0.50 -10.49 -0.64
N THR A 54 -0.59 -10.62 0.70
CA THR A 54 0.38 -9.98 1.62
C THR A 54 1.82 -10.39 1.30
N LYS A 55 2.05 -11.62 0.84
CA LYS A 55 3.36 -12.09 0.40
C LYS A 55 3.91 -11.30 -0.79
N ASP A 56 3.05 -10.96 -1.76
CA ASP A 56 3.49 -10.16 -2.92
C ASP A 56 3.80 -8.73 -2.49
N ALA A 57 3.10 -8.20 -1.48
CA ALA A 57 3.36 -6.87 -0.94
C ALA A 57 4.76 -6.73 -0.30
N GLU A 58 5.40 -7.84 0.08
CA GLU A 58 6.77 -7.83 0.64
C GLU A 58 7.77 -7.17 -0.31
N MET A 59 7.56 -7.24 -1.63
CA MET A 59 8.45 -6.60 -2.60
C MET A 59 8.50 -5.07 -2.46
N PHE A 60 7.48 -4.46 -1.83
CA PHE A 60 7.36 -3.03 -1.59
C PHE A 60 7.83 -2.62 -0.18
N THR A 61 8.40 -3.55 0.59
CA THR A 61 9.04 -3.24 1.88
C THR A 61 10.39 -2.57 1.67
N ALA A 62 10.89 -1.86 2.68
CA ALA A 62 12.12 -1.09 2.54
C ALA A 62 13.36 -1.97 2.27
N ALA A 63 13.44 -3.16 2.86
CA ALA A 63 14.54 -4.08 2.57
C ALA A 63 14.56 -4.53 1.11
N LYS A 64 13.38 -4.79 0.52
CA LYS A 64 13.26 -5.34 -0.85
C LYS A 64 13.27 -4.27 -1.92
N PHE A 65 12.52 -3.18 -1.73
CA PHE A 65 12.30 -2.18 -2.76
C PHE A 65 13.48 -1.23 -2.92
N ILE A 66 14.06 -0.79 -1.80
CA ILE A 66 15.16 0.20 -1.78
C ILE A 66 16.47 -0.37 -1.25
N GLY A 67 16.56 -1.69 -1.05
CA GLY A 67 17.75 -2.33 -0.50
C GLY A 67 18.13 -1.80 0.89
N GLY A 68 17.14 -1.41 1.70
CA GLY A 68 17.31 -0.62 2.93
C GLY A 68 18.31 -1.22 3.93
N ASP A 69 18.39 -2.54 4.02
CA ASP A 69 19.29 -3.25 4.93
C ASP A 69 20.77 -2.92 4.70
N SER A 70 21.13 -2.49 3.49
CA SER A 70 22.53 -2.17 3.13
C SER A 70 23.01 -0.82 3.64
N TRP A 71 22.09 0.10 3.98
CA TRP A 71 22.47 1.49 4.25
C TRP A 71 21.73 2.16 5.42
N ILE A 72 20.47 1.81 5.68
CA ILE A 72 19.67 2.47 6.71
C ILE A 72 20.19 2.21 8.13
N PRO A 73 20.58 0.98 8.53
CA PRO A 73 21.07 0.73 9.88
C PRO A 73 22.27 1.60 10.28
N ALA A 74 23.14 1.92 9.33
CA ALA A 74 24.32 2.77 9.57
C ALA A 74 23.97 4.24 9.87
N THR A 75 22.77 4.69 9.50
CA THR A 75 22.30 6.06 9.79
C THR A 75 21.80 6.24 11.23
N GLY A 76 21.51 5.14 11.94
CA GLY A 76 20.98 5.17 13.30
C GLY A 76 19.49 5.53 13.42
N VAL A 77 18.78 5.73 12.31
CA VAL A 77 17.34 5.98 12.35
C VAL A 77 16.54 4.69 12.61
N PRO A 78 15.40 4.75 13.32
CA PRO A 78 14.50 3.61 13.44
C PRO A 78 14.04 3.11 12.07
N TYR A 79 14.01 1.80 11.90
CA TYR A 79 13.80 1.16 10.60
C TYR A 79 13.02 -0.14 10.74
N ALA A 80 12.00 -0.31 9.90
CA ALA A 80 11.30 -1.56 9.71
C ALA A 80 11.66 -2.13 8.33
N ALA A 81 12.37 -3.25 8.32
CA ALA A 81 12.89 -3.86 7.09
C ALA A 81 11.79 -4.49 6.22
N GLY A 82 10.83 -5.14 6.86
CA GLY A 82 9.75 -5.88 6.22
C GLY A 82 8.37 -5.38 6.62
N MET A 83 7.35 -6.21 6.32
CA MET A 83 6.00 -6.01 6.81
C MET A 83 5.98 -6.09 8.34
N VAL A 84 5.26 -5.18 8.98
CA VAL A 84 5.14 -5.14 10.44
C VAL A 84 3.92 -5.97 10.84
N ILE A 85 4.14 -7.10 11.51
CA ILE A 85 3.04 -7.87 12.09
C ILE A 85 2.64 -7.13 13.37
N PRO A 86 1.37 -6.72 13.55
CA PRO A 86 0.94 -6.16 14.82
C PRO A 86 1.05 -7.28 15.86
N PHE A 87 1.97 -7.13 16.82
CA PHE A 87 1.96 -7.97 18.00
C PHE A 87 0.61 -7.75 18.71
N ILE A 88 -0.19 -8.82 18.78
CA ILE A 88 -1.33 -8.89 19.67
C ILE A 88 -0.74 -8.88 21.08
N ASN A 89 -1.01 -7.83 21.83
CA ASN A 89 -0.82 -7.80 23.27
C ASN A 89 -2.20 -7.93 23.92
#